data_AF-A0A3M1IV36-F1
#
_entry.id   AF-A0A3M1IV36-F1
#
_cell.length_a   1.000
_cell.length_b   1.000
_cell.length_c   1.000
_cell.angle_alpha   90.00
_cell.angle_beta   90.00
_cell.angle_gamma   90.00
#
_symmetry.space_group_name_H-M   'P 1'
#
loop_
_entity.id
_entity.type
_entity.pdbx_description
1 polymer ?
#
loop_
_entity_poly.entity_id
_entity_poly.type
_entity_poly.pdbx_seq_one_letter_code
_entity_poly.pdbx_strand_id
1 'polypeptide(L)'
;TTLAELAELFNDDIAALVAEVSDDKSLPKAERKRLQVVTAPAKSQRAKILKLADKTSNLRALAESPPKDWSLERRRDYLQWARDVAAGLRGVNPWLEARFDEAAARLEALLG
;
A
#
# COMPACT_ATOMS: atom_id res chain seq x y z
N THR A 1 8.43 17.15 -5.71
CA THR A 1 8.34 17.49 -4.29
C THR A 1 9.52 16.89 -3.55
N THR A 2 10.28 17.70 -2.83
CA THR A 2 11.39 17.27 -1.96
C THR A 2 10.94 17.20 -0.50
N LEU A 3 11.71 16.54 0.36
CA LEU A 3 11.42 16.52 1.81
C LEU A 3 11.56 17.91 2.43
N ALA A 4 12.48 18.75 1.93
CA ALA A 4 12.65 20.13 2.39
C ALA A 4 11.41 20.97 2.08
N GLU A 5 10.85 20.86 0.87
CA GLU A 5 9.60 21.54 0.50
C GLU A 5 8.42 21.09 1.40
N LEU A 6 8.33 19.80 1.75
CA LEU A 6 7.28 19.30 2.64
C LEU A 6 7.44 19.80 4.08
N ALA A 7 8.68 19.86 4.57
CA ALA A 7 8.97 20.38 5.89
C ALA A 7 8.61 21.87 6.02
N GLU A 8 8.92 22.65 4.99
CA GLU A 8 8.58 24.08 4.93
C GLU A 8 7.05 24.32 4.87
N LEU A 9 6.33 23.54 4.06
CA LEU A 9 4.90 23.74 3.85
C LEU A 9 4.02 23.17 4.95
N PHE A 10 4.45 22.09 5.62
CA PHE A 10 3.61 21.37 6.58
C PHE A 10 4.25 21.27 7.96
N ASN A 11 5.48 20.74 8.02
CA ASN A 11 6.41 20.59 9.16
C ASN A 11 7.22 19.28 9.00
N ASP A 12 8.23 19.10 9.85
CA ASP A 12 9.09 17.92 9.86
C ASP A 12 8.34 16.60 10.14
N ASP A 13 7.29 16.63 10.97
CA ASP A 13 6.51 15.43 11.30
C ASP A 13 5.78 14.87 10.07
N ILE A 14 5.15 15.75 9.28
CA ILE A 14 4.49 15.37 8.03
C ILE A 14 5.52 14.96 6.98
N ALA A 15 6.63 15.69 6.85
CA ALA A 15 7.70 15.33 5.92
C ALA A 15 8.28 13.93 6.22
N ALA A 16 8.51 13.61 7.50
CA ALA A 16 9.00 12.30 7.94
C ALA A 16 8.00 11.18 7.64
N LEU A 17 6.71 11.39 7.91
CA LEU A 17 5.66 10.42 7.58
C LEU A 17 5.60 10.16 6.06
N VAL A 18 5.69 11.21 5.24
CA VAL A 18 5.70 11.09 3.78
C VAL A 18 6.96 10.34 3.31
N ALA A 19 8.13 10.63 3.89
CA ALA A 19 9.37 9.90 3.60
C ALA A 19 9.21 8.40 3.86
N GLU A 20 8.63 8.02 5.00
CA GLU A 20 8.50 6.63 5.42
C GLU A 20 7.60 5.78 4.49
N VAL A 21 6.63 6.42 3.84
CA VAL A 21 5.70 5.74 2.92
C VAL A 21 6.08 5.87 1.44
N SER A 22 7.13 6.63 1.13
CA SER A 22 7.63 6.83 -0.22
C SER A 22 8.59 5.72 -0.64
N ASP A 23 8.35 5.12 -1.82
CA ASP A 23 9.30 4.17 -2.40
C ASP A 23 10.51 4.91 -2.99
N ASP A 24 11.71 4.34 -2.83
CA ASP A 24 12.89 4.79 -3.56
C ASP A 24 12.75 4.47 -5.06
N LYS A 25 12.53 5.50 -5.87
CA LYS A 25 12.32 5.39 -7.32
C LYS A 25 13.61 5.13 -8.11
N SER A 26 14.78 5.16 -7.48
CA SER A 26 16.03 4.72 -8.12
C SER A 26 16.09 3.20 -8.32
N LEU A 27 15.29 2.45 -7.55
CA LEU A 27 15.26 0.99 -7.59
C LEU A 27 14.29 0.43 -8.64
N PRO A 28 14.58 -0.76 -9.21
CA PRO A 28 13.66 -1.47 -10.09
C PRO A 28 12.30 -1.72 -9.43
N LYS A 29 11.23 -1.72 -10.23
CA LYS A 29 9.85 -1.91 -9.73
C LYS A 29 9.66 -3.16 -8.87
N ALA A 30 10.29 -4.28 -9.25
CA ALA A 30 10.24 -5.52 -8.49
C ALA A 30 10.88 -5.36 -7.10
N GLU A 31 12.02 -4.66 -7.03
CA GLU A 31 12.70 -4.39 -5.77
C GLU A 31 11.90 -3.45 -4.87
N ARG A 32 11.29 -2.40 -5.44
CA ARG A 32 10.37 -1.53 -4.68
C ARG A 32 9.20 -2.32 -4.09
N LYS A 33 8.61 -3.24 -4.86
CA LYS A 33 7.54 -4.12 -4.37
C LYS A 33 8.02 -5.03 -3.23
N ARG A 34 9.20 -5.64 -3.37
CA ARG A 34 9.83 -6.49 -2.33
C ARG A 34 10.06 -5.71 -1.04
N LEU A 35 10.62 -4.50 -1.14
CA LEU A 35 10.89 -3.65 0.02
C LEU A 35 9.62 -3.21 0.75
N GLN A 36 8.49 -3.02 0.06
CA GLN A 36 7.23 -2.75 0.76
C GLN A 36 6.79 -3.91 1.68
N VAL A 37 7.08 -5.17 1.30
CA VAL A 37 6.80 -6.33 2.17
C VAL A 37 7.81 -6.39 3.32
N VAL A 38 9.11 -6.29 3.00
CA VAL A 38 10.20 -6.38 4.00
C VAL A 38 10.11 -5.29 5.07
N THR A 39 9.78 -4.06 4.67
CA THR A 39 9.79 -2.91 5.58
C THR A 39 8.47 -2.72 6.33
N ALA A 40 7.36 -3.32 5.88
CA ALA A 40 6.04 -3.12 6.48
C ALA A 40 6.00 -3.34 8.01
N PRO A 41 6.58 -4.41 8.58
CA PRO A 41 6.56 -4.64 10.03
C PRO A 41 7.28 -3.56 10.83
N ALA A 42 8.33 -2.96 10.27
CA ALA A 42 9.18 -1.97 10.92
C ALA A 42 8.63 -0.53 10.84
N LYS A 43 7.51 -0.32 10.13
CA LYS A 43 6.90 0.99 9.99
C LYS A 43 6.29 1.50 11.29
N SER A 44 6.30 2.82 11.46
CA SER A 44 5.57 3.52 12.51
C SER A 44 4.07 3.22 12.42
N GLN A 45 3.34 3.34 13.53
CA GLN A 45 1.89 3.06 13.54
C GLN A 45 1.13 3.94 12.53
N ARG A 46 1.49 5.23 12.42
CA ARG A 46 0.88 6.17 11.47
C ARG A 46 1.16 5.78 10.02
N ALA A 47 2.39 5.38 9.70
CA ALA A 47 2.73 4.91 8.37
C ALA A 47 2.05 3.58 8.03
N LYS A 48 1.88 2.66 9.01
CA LYS A 48 1.12 1.43 8.83
C LYS A 48 -0.34 1.71 8.46
N ILE A 49 -0.99 2.62 9.19
CA ILE A 49 -2.36 3.06 8.89
C ILE A 49 -2.43 3.64 7.47
N LEU A 50 -1.52 4.55 7.12
CA LEU A 50 -1.52 5.19 5.79
C LEU A 50 -1.31 4.18 4.65
N LYS A 51 -0.37 3.25 4.79
CA LYS A 51 -0.11 2.20 3.80
C LYS A 51 -1.28 1.22 3.67
N LEU A 52 -1.95 0.90 4.78
CA LEU A 52 -3.13 0.01 4.75
C LEU A 52 -4.32 0.70 4.06
N ALA A 53 -4.50 2.01 4.27
CA ALA A 53 -5.50 2.80 3.57
C ALA A 53 -5.22 2.88 2.06
N ASP A 54 -3.97 3.15 1.68
CA ASP A 54 -3.51 3.11 0.28
C ASP A 54 -3.85 1.77 -0.37
N LYS A 55 -3.46 0.64 0.26
CA LYS A 55 -3.72 -0.69 -0.30
C LYS A 55 -5.21 -1.00 -0.39
N THR A 56 -5.99 -0.64 0.62
CA THR A 56 -7.45 -0.81 0.61
C THR A 56 -8.09 -0.04 -0.56
N SER A 57 -7.70 1.22 -0.74
CA SER A 57 -8.17 2.07 -1.85
C SER A 57 -7.83 1.44 -3.20
N ASN A 58 -6.58 0.99 -3.38
CA ASN A 58 -6.12 0.38 -4.62
C ASN A 58 -6.86 -0.93 -4.95
N LEU A 59 -7.14 -1.78 -3.95
CA LEU A 59 -7.90 -3.01 -4.17
C LEU A 59 -9.36 -2.74 -4.56
N ARG A 60 -10.00 -1.73 -3.93
CA ARG A 60 -11.34 -1.29 -4.33
C ARG A 60 -11.36 -0.76 -5.76
N ALA A 61 -10.41 0.10 -6.11
CA ALA A 61 -10.29 0.63 -7.47
C ALA A 61 -10.06 -0.49 -8.49
N LEU A 62 -9.24 -1.49 -8.16
CA LEU A 62 -8.99 -2.64 -9.04
C LEU A 62 -10.23 -3.53 -9.22
N ALA A 63 -11.08 -3.63 -8.19
CA ALA A 63 -12.36 -4.35 -8.27
C ALA A 63 -13.43 -3.59 -9.08
N GLU A 64 -13.44 -2.26 -9.00
CA GLU A 64 -14.47 -1.42 -9.63
C GLU A 64 -14.14 -1.02 -11.07
N SER A 65 -12.89 -0.63 -11.33
CA SER A 65 -12.43 -0.12 -12.62
C SER A 65 -10.99 -0.57 -12.89
N PRO A 66 -10.78 -1.86 -13.18
CA PRO A 66 -9.43 -2.38 -13.42
C PRO A 66 -8.81 -1.75 -14.68
N PRO A 67 -7.49 -1.51 -14.70
CA PRO A 67 -6.81 -1.03 -15.90
C PRO A 67 -7.01 -1.99 -17.08
N LYS A 68 -7.34 -1.43 -18.25
CA LYS A 68 -7.68 -2.19 -19.46
C LYS A 68 -6.52 -3.09 -19.94
N ASP A 69 -5.28 -2.70 -19.65
CA ASP A 69 -4.05 -3.41 -20.02
C ASP A 69 -3.63 -4.50 -19.01
N TRP A 70 -4.35 -4.67 -17.90
CA TRP A 70 -3.99 -5.69 -16.90
C TRP A 70 -4.66 -7.02 -17.21
N SER A 71 -3.83 -8.02 -17.51
CA SER A 71 -4.21 -9.43 -17.55
C SER A 71 -4.76 -9.90 -16.19
N LEU A 72 -5.51 -10.99 -16.22
CA LEU A 72 -6.03 -11.63 -15.01
C LEU A 72 -4.90 -12.01 -14.03
N GLU A 73 -3.83 -12.60 -14.56
CA GLU A 73 -2.62 -12.97 -13.80
C GLU A 73 -2.03 -11.76 -13.08
N ARG A 74 -1.83 -10.64 -13.78
CA ARG A 74 -1.29 -9.41 -13.18
C ARG A 74 -2.15 -8.87 -12.04
N ARG A 75 -3.48 -9.06 -12.10
CA ARG A 75 -4.40 -8.66 -11.03
C ARG A 75 -4.27 -9.59 -9.83
N ARG A 76 -4.15 -10.91 -10.05
CA ARG A 76 -3.88 -11.90 -9.00
C ARG A 76 -2.54 -11.64 -8.30
N ASP A 77 -1.49 -11.35 -9.07
CA ASP A 77 -0.18 -10.97 -8.52
C ASP A 77 -0.25 -9.69 -7.68
N TYR A 78 -1.06 -8.72 -8.11
CA TYR A 78 -1.25 -7.49 -7.35
C TYR A 78 -1.99 -7.75 -6.03
N LEU A 79 -3.05 -8.56 -6.07
CA LEU A 79 -3.80 -8.97 -4.88
C LEU A 79 -2.89 -9.70 -3.89
N GLN A 80 -2.11 -10.67 -4.36
CA GLN A 80 -1.17 -11.41 -3.51
C GLN A 80 -0.12 -10.47 -2.89
N TRP A 81 0.51 -9.63 -3.71
CA TRP A 81 1.46 -8.65 -3.22
C TRP A 81 0.86 -7.68 -2.19
N ALA A 82 -0.38 -7.23 -2.41
CA ALA A 82 -1.06 -6.37 -1.44
C ALA A 82 -1.31 -7.09 -0.11
N ARG A 83 -1.65 -8.39 -0.12
CA ARG A 83 -1.80 -9.24 1.07
C ARG A 83 -0.48 -9.39 1.82
N ASP A 84 0.62 -9.65 1.10
CA ASP A 84 1.95 -9.80 1.69
C ASP A 84 2.39 -8.51 2.41
N VAL A 85 2.13 -7.35 1.80
CA VAL A 85 2.38 -6.06 2.45
C VAL A 85 1.49 -5.90 3.68
N ALA A 86 0.18 -6.12 3.55
CA ALA A 86 -0.79 -5.92 4.62
C ALA A 86 -0.52 -6.80 5.85
N ALA A 87 0.01 -8.00 5.67
CA ALA A 87 0.42 -8.88 6.77
C ALA A 87 1.40 -8.19 7.74
N GLY A 88 2.34 -7.40 7.23
CA GLY A 88 3.27 -6.62 8.04
C GLY A 88 2.70 -5.31 8.64
N LEU A 89 1.51 -4.88 8.20
CA LEU A 89 0.89 -3.63 8.64
C LEU A 89 -0.15 -3.80 9.75
N ARG A 90 -0.53 -5.04 10.10
CA ARG A 90 -1.59 -5.32 11.09
C ARG A 90 -1.21 -4.97 12.52
N GLY A 91 -2.23 -4.91 13.39
CA GLY A 91 -2.10 -4.65 14.82
C GLY A 91 -2.14 -3.17 15.18
N VAL A 92 -2.56 -2.30 14.26
CA VAL A 92 -2.58 -0.83 14.50
C VAL A 92 -3.95 -0.20 14.30
N ASN A 93 -4.83 -0.80 13.50
CA ASN A 93 -6.17 -0.25 13.25
C ASN A 93 -7.14 -1.36 12.78
N PRO A 94 -7.86 -1.99 13.72
CA PRO A 94 -8.76 -3.11 13.42
C PRO A 94 -9.84 -2.77 12.39
N TRP A 95 -10.35 -1.53 12.39
CA TRP A 95 -11.36 -1.11 11.42
C TRP A 95 -10.79 -1.12 10.00
N LEU A 96 -9.60 -0.57 9.80
CA LEU A 96 -8.96 -0.48 8.50
C LEU A 96 -8.47 -1.85 8.01
N GLU A 97 -8.01 -2.71 8.93
CA GLU A 97 -7.66 -4.10 8.64
C GLU A 97 -8.87 -4.86 8.09
N ALA A 98 -10.04 -4.72 8.73
CA ALA A 98 -11.28 -5.31 8.22
C ALA A 98 -11.70 -4.74 6.85
N ARG A 99 -11.49 -3.44 6.60
CA ARG A 99 -11.78 -2.85 5.28
C ARG A 99 -10.84 -3.35 4.19
N PHE A 100 -9.58 -3.61 4.53
CA PHE A 100 -8.64 -4.26 3.62
C PHE A 100 -9.09 -5.68 3.29
N ASP A 101 -9.47 -6.46 4.30
CA ASP A 101 -9.91 -7.85 4.13
C ASP A 101 -11.15 -7.97 3.24
N GLU A 102 -12.13 -7.09 3.43
CA GLU A 102 -13.31 -7.01 2.55
C GLU A 102 -12.94 -6.65 1.11
N ALA A 103 -12.06 -5.67 0.91
CA ALA A 103 -11.63 -5.27 -0.43
C ALA A 103 -10.86 -6.40 -1.13
N ALA A 104 -10.00 -7.11 -0.40
CA ALA A 104 -9.25 -8.26 -0.90
C ALA A 104 -10.18 -9.42 -1.27
N ALA A 105 -11.14 -9.78 -0.42
CA ALA A 105 -12.11 -10.84 -0.68
C ALA A 105 -13.02 -10.51 -1.87
N ARG A 106 -13.48 -9.25 -1.98
CA ARG A 106 -14.28 -8.80 -3.13
C ARG A 106 -13.48 -8.90 -4.43
N LEU A 107 -12.23 -8.45 -4.44
CA LEU A 107 -11.38 -8.57 -5.63
C LEU A 107 -11.14 -10.03 -5.98
N GLU A 108 -10.81 -10.89 -5.01
CA GLU A 108 -10.61 -12.32 -5.22
C GLU A 108 -11.82 -12.98 -5.90
N ALA A 109 -13.04 -12.71 -5.41
CA ALA A 109 -14.27 -13.22 -6.01
C ALA A 109 -14.48 -12.79 -7.48
N LEU A 110 -14.00 -11.61 -7.87
CA LEU A 110 -14.07 -11.12 -9.25
C LEU A 110 -12.99 -11.72 -10.17
N LEU A 111 -11.90 -12.23 -9.60
CA LEU A 111 -10.81 -12.83 -10.36
C LEU A 111 -11.02 -14.33 -10.62
N GLY A 112 -12.06 -14.94 -10.05
CA GLY A 112 -12.32 -16.39 -10.13
C GLY A 112 -11.12 -17.20 -9.67
#